data_AF-A0A841CE01-F1
#
_entry.id   AF-A0A841CE01-F1
#
_cell.length_a   1.000
_cell.length_b   1.000
_cell.length_c   1.000
_cell.angle_alpha   90.00
_cell.angle_beta   90.00
_cell.angle_gamma   90.00
#
_symmetry.space_group_name_H-M   'P 1'
#
loop_
_entity.id
_entity.type
_entity.pdbx_description
1 polymer ?
#
loop_
_entity_poly.entity_id
_entity_poly.type
_entity_poly.pdbx_seq_one_letter_code
_entity_poly.pdbx_strand_id
1 'polypeptide(L)'
;MQRQYSGTAGRVENCQIGVFLAYGSARGHALIDRELYLPESWTSDRDRCRAAGVPDGVGFATKPRLAMAMLERAFDARVPFGWVTGDEAYGQVGYLRSWLEHRDAAHVLVTRRNDAVVTTDGGQVAAEELVAGLPAQAWRRLSVGAGAHGPREYDWARLPIRTDWKPGRGHWLLARRSISRPDELAFYLCYGPRRATLLDLAWIAGARWRVEECFQQAKNEAGLDHYQVRSFRAWYAHITLSMLAHAWLAVSRCLATKGEPATTSRA
;
A
#
# COMPACT_ATOMS: atom_id res chain seq x y z
N MET A 1 -21.22 8.66 -14.67
CA MET A 1 -19.97 8.91 -13.89
C MET A 1 -20.19 10.12 -13.00
N GLN A 2 -19.32 10.36 -12.02
CA GLN A 2 -19.36 11.54 -11.15
C GLN A 2 -17.96 12.15 -11.04
N ARG A 3 -17.90 13.45 -10.80
CA ARG A 3 -16.65 14.17 -10.58
C ARG A 3 -15.99 13.69 -9.28
N GLN A 4 -14.80 13.11 -9.40
CA GLN A 4 -14.00 12.65 -8.27
C GLN A 4 -12.53 13.01 -8.50
N TYR A 5 -11.78 13.17 -7.41
CA TYR A 5 -10.34 13.41 -7.50
C TYR A 5 -9.64 12.15 -8.02
N SER A 6 -9.08 12.23 -9.22
CA SER A 6 -8.27 11.17 -9.82
C SER A 6 -6.80 11.40 -9.49
N GLY A 7 -6.20 10.49 -8.72
CA GLY A 7 -4.76 10.53 -8.45
C GLY A 7 -3.91 10.37 -9.72
N THR A 8 -4.46 9.76 -10.78
CA THR A 8 -3.79 9.64 -12.08
C THR A 8 -3.85 10.95 -12.87
N ALA A 9 -4.98 11.66 -12.85
CA ALA A 9 -5.16 12.90 -13.60
C ALA A 9 -4.74 14.15 -12.82
N GLY A 10 -4.44 14.01 -11.52
CA GLY A 10 -4.07 15.12 -10.62
C GLY A 10 -5.19 16.14 -10.38
N ARG A 11 -6.41 15.86 -10.82
CA ARG A 11 -7.55 16.80 -10.79
C ARG A 11 -8.90 16.10 -10.61
N VAL A 12 -9.92 16.90 -10.33
CA VAL A 12 -11.30 16.43 -10.17
C VAL A 12 -12.00 16.32 -11.52
N GLU A 13 -12.25 15.08 -11.95
CA GLU A 13 -12.84 14.76 -13.25
C GLU A 13 -13.96 13.75 -13.12
N ASN A 14 -14.81 13.67 -14.15
CA ASN A 14 -15.76 12.57 -14.28
C ASN A 14 -15.00 11.27 -14.51
N CYS A 15 -14.80 10.49 -13.45
CA CYS A 15 -14.04 9.25 -13.51
C CYS A 15 -14.62 8.18 -12.59
N GLN A 16 -14.19 6.95 -12.83
CA GLN A 16 -14.37 5.82 -11.93
C GLN A 16 -13.10 5.67 -11.10
N ILE A 17 -13.25 5.41 -9.80
CA ILE A 17 -12.11 5.20 -8.90
C ILE A 17 -12.09 3.72 -8.51
N GLY A 18 -10.98 3.04 -8.79
CA GLY A 18 -10.70 1.71 -8.27
C GLY A 18 -9.80 1.78 -7.03
N VAL A 19 -10.06 0.91 -6.06
CA VAL A 19 -9.13 0.55 -4.99
C VAL A 19 -8.47 -0.76 -5.39
N PHE A 20 -7.17 -0.90 -5.21
CA PHE A 20 -6.42 -2.07 -5.67
C PHE A 20 -5.50 -2.62 -4.59
N LEU A 21 -5.33 -3.94 -4.60
CA LEU A 21 -4.36 -4.64 -3.78
C LEU A 21 -3.24 -5.17 -4.68
N ALA A 22 -1.99 -4.82 -4.34
CA ALA A 22 -0.81 -5.33 -5.03
C ALA A 22 -0.07 -6.35 -4.15
N TYR A 23 0.41 -7.41 -4.77
CA TYR A 23 1.32 -8.37 -4.17
C TYR A 23 2.74 -8.08 -4.62
N GLY A 24 3.68 -7.97 -3.67
CA GLY A 24 5.09 -7.70 -3.95
C GLY A 24 6.01 -8.72 -3.30
N SER A 25 6.98 -9.22 -4.07
CA SER A 25 8.05 -10.12 -3.58
C SER A 25 9.40 -9.80 -4.20
N ALA A 26 10.49 -10.43 -3.75
CA ALA A 26 11.79 -10.31 -4.41
C ALA A 26 11.76 -10.71 -5.91
N ARG A 27 10.75 -11.47 -6.33
CA ARG A 27 10.58 -11.96 -7.72
C ARG A 27 9.77 -11.04 -8.63
N GLY A 28 9.18 -9.98 -8.10
CA GLY A 28 8.32 -9.07 -8.87
C GLY A 28 7.08 -8.64 -8.08
N HIS A 29 6.16 -7.99 -8.78
CA HIS A 29 4.92 -7.47 -8.22
C HIS A 29 3.77 -7.55 -9.24
N ALA A 30 2.54 -7.67 -8.75
CA ALA A 30 1.33 -7.66 -9.58
C ALA A 30 0.10 -7.23 -8.76
N LEU A 31 -0.91 -6.70 -9.44
CA LEU A 31 -2.24 -6.48 -8.84
C LEU A 31 -2.95 -7.81 -8.63
N ILE A 32 -3.46 -8.06 -7.42
CA ILE A 32 -4.13 -9.32 -7.04
C ILE A 32 -5.59 -9.14 -6.67
N ASP A 33 -6.04 -7.93 -6.34
CA ASP A 33 -7.45 -7.65 -6.07
C ASP A 33 -7.81 -6.20 -6.41
N ARG A 34 -9.11 -5.94 -6.55
CA ARG A 34 -9.70 -4.65 -6.93
C ARG A 34 -11.10 -4.47 -6.34
N GLU A 35 -11.47 -3.23 -6.08
CA GLU A 35 -12.84 -2.83 -5.81
C GLU A 35 -13.19 -1.51 -6.49
N LEU A 36 -14.40 -1.41 -7.03
CA LEU A 36 -14.93 -0.15 -7.53
C LEU A 36 -15.40 0.70 -6.35
N TYR A 37 -14.83 1.88 -6.19
CA TYR A 37 -15.33 2.86 -5.23
C TYR A 37 -16.57 3.56 -5.79
N LEU A 38 -17.71 3.35 -5.14
CA LEU A 38 -18.95 4.06 -5.40
C LEU A 38 -19.18 5.12 -4.31
N PRO A 39 -19.27 6.41 -4.66
CA PRO A 39 -19.56 7.44 -3.68
C PRO A 39 -21.00 7.30 -3.15
N GLU A 40 -21.27 7.86 -1.98
CA GLU A 40 -22.58 7.75 -1.32
C GLU A 40 -23.74 8.23 -2.21
N SER A 41 -23.54 9.32 -2.95
CA SER A 41 -24.52 9.84 -3.92
C SER A 41 -24.88 8.89 -5.07
N TRP A 42 -24.08 7.85 -5.31
CA TRP A 42 -24.45 6.75 -6.22
C TRP A 42 -25.27 5.70 -5.50
N THR A 43 -24.82 5.24 -4.35
CA THR A 43 -25.46 4.13 -3.63
C THR A 43 -26.81 4.51 -3.00
N SER A 44 -27.05 5.80 -2.78
CA SER A 44 -28.33 6.35 -2.32
C SER A 44 -29.38 6.46 -3.44
N ASP A 45 -29.00 6.28 -4.72
CA ASP A 45 -29.90 6.30 -5.87
C ASP A 45 -29.99 4.88 -6.47
N ARG A 46 -30.96 4.11 -6.00
CA ARG A 46 -31.09 2.69 -6.37
C ARG A 46 -31.44 2.47 -7.83
N ASP A 47 -32.22 3.36 -8.44
CA ASP A 47 -32.60 3.23 -9.85
C ASP A 47 -31.40 3.51 -10.75
N ARG A 48 -30.59 4.51 -10.41
CA ARG A 48 -29.30 4.75 -11.08
C ARG A 48 -28.33 3.58 -10.91
N CYS A 49 -28.24 3.00 -9.72
CA CYS A 49 -27.44 1.79 -9.48
C CYS A 49 -27.88 0.63 -10.38
N ARG A 50 -29.19 0.33 -10.43
CA ARG A 50 -29.75 -0.75 -11.27
C ARG A 50 -29.53 -0.48 -12.76
N ALA A 51 -29.72 0.76 -13.21
CA ALA A 51 -29.44 1.16 -14.59
C ALA A 51 -27.95 0.96 -14.98
N ALA A 52 -27.03 1.12 -14.02
CA ALA A 52 -25.61 0.82 -14.21
C ALA A 52 -25.24 -0.65 -13.94
N GLY A 53 -26.19 -1.51 -13.56
CA GLY A 53 -25.98 -2.92 -13.25
C GLY A 53 -25.30 -3.18 -11.90
N VAL A 54 -25.34 -2.22 -10.97
CA VAL A 54 -24.84 -2.37 -9.59
C VAL A 54 -25.84 -3.24 -8.79
N PRO A 55 -25.41 -4.35 -8.18
CA PRO A 55 -26.30 -5.20 -7.38
C PRO A 55 -26.98 -4.47 -6.21
N ASP A 56 -28.16 -4.94 -5.79
CA ASP A 56 -28.94 -4.33 -4.70
C ASP A 56 -28.25 -4.40 -3.33
N GLY A 57 -27.42 -5.43 -3.10
CA GLY A 57 -26.61 -5.54 -1.88
C GLY A 57 -25.39 -4.63 -1.82
N VAL A 58 -25.00 -3.96 -2.91
CA VAL A 58 -23.84 -3.06 -2.91
C VAL A 58 -24.27 -1.71 -2.34
N GLY A 59 -23.80 -1.42 -1.12
CA GLY A 59 -23.95 -0.13 -0.44
C GLY A 59 -22.68 0.70 -0.43
N PHE A 60 -22.73 1.87 0.22
CA PHE A 60 -21.57 2.74 0.37
C PHE A 60 -20.48 2.07 1.23
N ALA A 61 -19.24 2.12 0.75
CA ALA A 61 -18.07 1.70 1.49
C ALA A 61 -16.92 2.69 1.30
N THR A 62 -16.28 3.08 2.40
CA THR A 62 -15.07 3.90 2.35
C THR A 62 -13.91 3.11 1.76
N LYS A 63 -12.92 3.80 1.16
CA LYS A 63 -11.73 3.13 0.60
C LYS A 63 -11.01 2.21 1.60
N PRO A 64 -10.83 2.57 2.89
CA PRO A 64 -10.24 1.65 3.86
C PRO A 64 -11.11 0.41 4.12
N ARG A 65 -12.45 0.51 4.11
CA ARG A 65 -13.33 -0.68 4.20
C ARG A 65 -13.21 -1.57 2.96
N LEU A 66 -13.11 -0.98 1.76
CA LEU A 66 -12.83 -1.75 0.54
C LEU A 66 -11.46 -2.45 0.61
N ALA A 67 -10.44 -1.77 1.14
CA ALA A 67 -9.13 -2.39 1.37
C ALA A 67 -9.18 -3.54 2.39
N MET A 68 -9.94 -3.40 3.48
CA MET A 68 -10.18 -4.50 4.43
C MET A 68 -10.84 -5.69 3.75
N ALA A 69 -11.85 -5.47 2.91
CA ALA A 69 -12.53 -6.55 2.18
C ALA A 69 -11.59 -7.28 1.21
N MET A 70 -10.73 -6.54 0.48
CA MET A 70 -9.70 -7.15 -0.37
C MET A 70 -8.67 -7.95 0.44
N LEU A 71 -8.22 -7.41 1.58
CA LEU A 71 -7.27 -8.10 2.47
C LEU A 71 -7.90 -9.36 3.09
N GLU A 72 -9.18 -9.29 3.48
CA GLU A 72 -9.93 -10.43 4.00
C GLU A 72 -9.98 -11.57 2.98
N ARG A 73 -10.32 -11.27 1.72
CA ARG A 73 -10.27 -12.27 0.64
C ARG A 73 -8.88 -12.85 0.45
N ALA A 74 -7.83 -12.05 0.53
CA ALA A 74 -6.45 -12.53 0.42
C ALA A 74 -6.08 -13.45 1.60
N PHE A 75 -6.57 -13.16 2.81
CA PHE A 75 -6.34 -13.98 4.00
C PHE A 75 -7.10 -15.31 3.92
N ASP A 76 -8.37 -15.27 3.53
CA ASP A 76 -9.22 -16.45 3.35
C ASP A 76 -8.67 -17.38 2.25
N ALA A 77 -8.18 -16.78 1.16
CA ALA A 77 -7.48 -17.49 0.08
C ALA A 77 -6.08 -17.99 0.47
N ARG A 78 -5.61 -17.70 1.69
CA ARG A 78 -4.28 -18.07 2.21
C ARG A 78 -3.15 -17.61 1.30
N VAL A 79 -3.27 -16.41 0.71
CA VAL A 79 -2.19 -15.80 -0.07
C VAL A 79 -0.97 -15.65 0.85
N PRO A 80 0.22 -16.14 0.46
CA PRO A 80 1.39 -16.09 1.33
C PRO A 80 1.98 -14.68 1.38
N PHE A 81 1.85 -13.97 2.49
CA PHE A 81 2.47 -12.66 2.71
C PHE A 81 3.17 -12.58 4.08
N GLY A 82 4.14 -11.68 4.19
CA GLY A 82 4.81 -11.39 5.46
C GLY A 82 4.37 -10.07 6.09
N TRP A 83 4.00 -9.08 5.28
CA TRP A 83 3.71 -7.72 5.72
C TRP A 83 2.64 -7.07 4.85
N VAL A 84 1.87 -6.15 5.43
CA VAL A 84 0.97 -5.23 4.74
C VAL A 84 1.56 -3.82 4.78
N THR A 85 1.52 -3.11 3.66
CA THR A 85 1.96 -1.71 3.57
C THR A 85 0.96 -0.89 2.77
N GLY A 86 0.89 0.42 3.03
CA GLY A 86 -0.12 1.30 2.48
C GLY A 86 0.20 2.77 2.73
N ASP A 87 -0.43 3.64 1.94
CA ASP A 87 -0.28 5.09 2.06
C ASP A 87 -1.03 5.68 3.27
N GLU A 88 -0.93 7.00 3.42
CA GLU A 88 -1.50 7.75 4.53
C GLU A 88 -3.03 7.61 4.62
N ALA A 89 -3.73 7.43 3.49
CA ALA A 89 -5.19 7.31 3.47
C ALA A 89 -5.66 6.04 4.22
N TYR A 90 -4.81 5.01 4.27
CA TYR A 90 -5.06 3.80 5.04
C TYR A 90 -4.40 3.86 6.41
N GLY A 91 -3.17 4.36 6.48
CA GLY A 91 -2.38 4.25 7.69
C GLY A 91 -2.84 5.15 8.83
N GLN A 92 -3.55 6.26 8.57
CA GLN A 92 -4.20 7.07 9.61
C GLN A 92 -5.45 6.41 10.22
N VAL A 93 -5.94 5.30 9.64
CA VAL A 93 -7.23 4.71 9.97
C VAL A 93 -7.08 3.72 11.12
N GLY A 94 -7.39 4.18 12.34
CA GLY A 94 -7.22 3.38 13.57
C GLY A 94 -7.91 2.01 13.54
N TYR A 95 -9.13 1.92 13.01
CA TYR A 95 -9.85 0.64 12.94
C TYR A 95 -9.20 -0.36 11.97
N LEU A 96 -8.57 0.11 10.89
CA LEU A 96 -7.84 -0.76 9.96
C LEU A 96 -6.58 -1.31 10.63
N ARG A 97 -5.81 -0.46 11.32
CA ARG A 97 -4.63 -0.88 12.09
C ARG A 97 -5.02 -1.91 13.14
N SER A 98 -6.03 -1.61 13.95
CA SER A 98 -6.55 -2.53 14.96
C SER A 98 -7.00 -3.86 14.35
N TRP A 99 -7.74 -3.84 13.24
CA TRP A 99 -8.18 -5.06 12.56
C TRP A 99 -7.03 -5.94 12.06
N LEU A 100 -5.96 -5.34 11.53
CA LEU A 100 -4.73 -6.04 11.15
C LEU A 100 -4.03 -6.67 12.37
N GLU A 101 -3.91 -5.92 13.48
CA GLU A 101 -3.31 -6.41 14.73
C GLU A 101 -4.09 -7.57 15.37
N HIS A 102 -5.43 -7.52 15.29
CA HIS A 102 -6.28 -8.62 15.76
C HIS A 102 -6.08 -9.91 14.96
N ARG A 103 -5.83 -9.79 13.66
CA ARG A 103 -5.49 -10.90 12.74
C ARG A 103 -4.00 -11.28 12.77
N ASP A 104 -3.22 -10.64 13.63
CA ASP A 104 -1.77 -10.81 13.74
C ASP A 104 -1.00 -10.55 12.42
N ALA A 105 -1.55 -9.67 11.57
CA ALA A 105 -0.96 -9.27 10.32
C ALA A 105 0.04 -8.13 10.54
N ALA A 106 1.33 -8.42 10.35
CA ALA A 106 2.38 -7.41 10.44
C ALA A 106 2.18 -6.32 9.40
N HIS A 107 2.39 -5.06 9.77
CA HIS A 107 2.18 -3.93 8.88
C HIS A 107 3.14 -2.77 9.12
N VAL A 108 3.38 -2.01 8.05
CA VAL A 108 4.05 -0.70 8.07
C VAL A 108 3.18 0.25 7.24
N LEU A 109 2.45 1.13 7.90
CA LEU A 109 1.49 2.02 7.24
C LEU A 109 1.92 3.48 7.42
N VAL A 110 1.92 4.24 6.33
CA VAL A 110 2.25 5.67 6.37
C VAL A 110 1.23 6.40 7.24
N THR A 111 1.67 7.31 8.10
CA THR A 111 0.78 8.18 8.87
C THR A 111 1.16 9.65 8.75
N ARG A 112 0.30 10.52 9.27
CA ARG A 112 0.50 11.97 9.32
C ARG A 112 1.53 12.35 10.37
N ARG A 113 2.23 13.45 10.14
CA ARG A 113 3.15 14.06 11.11
C ARG A 113 2.48 14.37 12.46
N ASN A 114 1.20 14.73 12.43
CA ASN A 114 0.41 15.09 13.61
C ASN A 114 -0.51 13.95 14.12
N ASP A 115 -0.34 12.71 13.63
CA ASP A 115 -1.10 11.58 14.16
C ASP A 115 -0.69 11.35 15.63
N ALA A 116 -1.67 11.15 16.50
CA ALA A 116 -1.44 10.94 17.92
C ALA A 116 -0.93 9.51 18.16
N VAL A 117 0.26 9.40 18.76
CA VAL A 117 0.94 8.13 19.01
C VAL A 117 1.01 7.89 20.51
N VAL A 118 0.58 6.70 20.94
CA VAL A 118 0.70 6.28 22.33
C VAL A 118 2.14 5.88 22.61
N THR A 119 2.79 6.57 23.54
CA THR A 119 4.19 6.34 23.94
C THR A 119 4.34 5.17 24.91
N THR A 120 5.58 4.77 25.17
CA THR A 120 5.89 3.65 26.09
C THR A 120 5.67 3.99 27.57
N ASP A 121 5.40 5.25 27.91
CA ASP A 121 4.98 5.69 29.25
C ASP A 121 3.46 5.87 29.35
N GLY A 122 2.70 5.55 28.29
CA GLY A 122 1.24 5.68 28.24
C GLY A 122 0.74 7.08 27.86
N GLY A 123 1.63 8.04 27.64
CA GLY A 123 1.29 9.35 27.08
C GLY A 123 0.80 9.27 25.62
N GLN A 124 0.27 10.38 25.12
CA GLN A 124 -0.04 10.56 23.71
C GLN A 124 0.64 11.82 23.19
N VAL A 125 1.39 11.69 22.10
CA VAL A 125 2.19 12.76 21.53
C VAL A 125 2.11 12.68 20.01
N ALA A 126 2.24 13.81 19.31
CA ALA A 126 2.28 13.81 17.86
C ALA A 126 3.51 13.04 17.35
N ALA A 127 3.37 12.30 16.23
CA ALA A 127 4.45 11.54 15.62
C ALA A 127 5.70 12.40 15.36
N GLU A 128 5.52 13.64 14.92
CA GLU A 128 6.61 14.58 14.67
C GLU A 128 7.37 15.02 15.92
N GLU A 129 6.67 15.23 17.04
CA GLU A 129 7.27 15.67 18.29
C GLU A 129 8.18 14.56 18.86
N LEU A 130 7.72 13.31 18.77
CA LEU A 130 8.53 12.15 19.15
C LEU A 130 9.80 12.01 18.32
N VAL A 131 9.70 12.25 17.01
CA VAL A 131 10.83 12.14 16.09
C VAL A 131 11.78 13.33 16.21
N ALA A 132 11.26 14.53 16.51
CA ALA A 132 12.06 15.72 16.76
C ALA A 132 12.94 15.58 18.00
N GLY A 133 12.49 14.83 19.01
CA GLY A 133 13.26 14.53 20.22
C GLY A 133 14.38 13.49 20.04
N LEU A 134 14.52 12.88 18.85
CA LEU A 134 15.52 11.83 18.64
C LEU A 134 16.95 12.39 18.55
N PRO A 135 17.93 11.79 19.26
CA PRO A 135 19.33 12.16 19.10
C PRO A 135 19.84 11.80 17.70
N ALA A 136 20.86 12.50 17.21
CA ALA A 136 21.44 12.26 15.88
C ALA A 136 21.83 10.79 15.66
N GLN A 137 22.36 10.11 16.69
CA GLN A 137 22.75 8.70 16.65
C GLN A 137 21.60 7.69 16.46
N ALA A 138 20.34 8.12 16.65
CA ALA A 138 19.17 7.28 16.39
C ALA A 138 18.91 7.09 14.90
N TRP A 139 19.42 8.01 14.07
CA TRP A 139 19.27 7.99 12.63
C TRP A 139 20.35 7.13 11.97
N ARG A 140 19.95 6.27 11.05
CA ARG A 140 20.85 5.44 10.24
C ARG A 140 20.57 5.65 8.76
N ARG A 141 21.61 5.91 7.99
CA ARG A 141 21.52 5.94 6.53
C ARG A 141 21.33 4.52 6.01
N LEU A 142 20.25 4.31 5.28
CA LEU A 142 19.95 3.02 4.64
C LEU A 142 19.61 3.24 3.18
N SER A 143 20.11 2.32 2.35
CA SER A 143 19.73 2.18 0.96
C SER A 143 18.58 1.17 0.87
N VAL A 144 17.37 1.64 0.60
CA VAL A 144 16.17 0.80 0.55
C VAL A 144 15.36 1.09 -0.71
N GLY A 145 15.01 0.03 -1.43
CA GLY A 145 14.30 0.09 -2.71
C GLY A 145 15.26 0.04 -3.91
N ALA A 146 15.00 -0.90 -4.83
CA ALA A 146 15.55 -0.84 -6.18
C ALA A 146 14.74 0.20 -6.95
N GLY A 147 15.16 1.46 -6.92
CA GLY A 147 14.51 2.49 -7.73
C GLY A 147 14.91 2.36 -9.19
N ALA A 148 14.03 2.76 -10.12
CA ALA A 148 14.36 2.96 -11.53
C ALA A 148 15.49 3.98 -11.78
N HIS A 149 15.87 4.74 -10.74
CA HIS A 149 16.95 5.74 -10.74
C HIS A 149 18.12 5.37 -9.79
N GLY A 150 18.24 4.09 -9.40
CA GLY A 150 19.28 3.61 -8.48
C GLY A 150 18.82 3.49 -7.02
N PRO A 151 19.73 3.07 -6.12
CA PRO A 151 19.45 2.93 -4.69
C PRO A 151 18.97 4.26 -4.09
N ARG A 152 17.76 4.27 -3.50
CA ARG A 152 17.27 5.46 -2.79
C ARG A 152 17.80 5.44 -1.36
N GLU A 153 18.78 6.30 -1.09
CA GLU A 153 19.33 6.50 0.24
C GLU A 153 18.46 7.47 1.04
N TYR A 154 18.09 7.08 2.25
CA TYR A 154 17.40 7.92 3.22
C TYR A 154 17.98 7.67 4.61
N ASP A 155 17.83 8.65 5.50
CA ASP A 155 18.07 8.44 6.91
C ASP A 155 16.79 7.89 7.56
N TRP A 156 16.92 6.80 8.31
CA TRP A 156 15.81 6.14 8.99
C TRP A 156 16.03 6.10 10.49
N ALA A 157 14.97 6.27 11.25
CA ALA A 157 14.96 6.04 12.68
C ALA A 157 13.70 5.26 13.07
N ARG A 158 13.81 4.45 14.12
CA ARG A 158 12.65 3.80 14.74
C ARG A 158 12.68 4.01 16.25
N LEU A 159 11.50 4.11 16.83
CA LEU A 159 11.31 4.16 18.28
C LEU A 159 10.19 3.21 18.68
N PRO A 160 10.32 2.48 19.80
CA PRO A 160 9.21 1.69 20.33
C PRO A 160 8.08 2.64 20.73
N ILE A 161 6.85 2.22 20.46
CA ILE A 161 5.62 2.90 20.90
C ILE A 161 4.73 1.88 21.58
N ARG A 162 3.83 2.34 22.45
CA ARG A 162 2.94 1.51 23.26
C ARG A 162 3.66 0.52 24.18
N THR A 163 2.96 0.03 25.20
CA THR A 163 3.49 -1.00 26.13
C THR A 163 2.75 -2.32 26.06
N ASP A 164 1.55 -2.33 25.47
CA ASP A 164 0.63 -3.47 25.39
C ASP A 164 0.98 -4.43 24.26
N TRP A 165 2.26 -4.86 24.20
CA TRP A 165 2.73 -5.74 23.14
C TRP A 165 2.28 -7.18 23.38
N LYS A 166 1.68 -7.80 22.36
CA LYS A 166 1.52 -9.26 22.33
C LYS A 166 2.91 -9.92 22.41
N PRO A 167 3.06 -11.07 23.11
CA PRO A 167 4.34 -11.79 23.16
C PRO A 167 4.92 -12.03 21.75
N GLY A 168 6.19 -11.69 21.57
CA GLY A 168 6.89 -11.82 20.29
C GLY A 168 6.50 -10.78 19.22
N ARG A 169 5.67 -9.79 19.56
CA ARG A 169 5.32 -8.64 18.71
C ARG A 169 5.87 -7.35 19.29
N GLY A 170 5.93 -6.32 18.45
CA GLY A 170 6.25 -4.97 18.86
C GLY A 170 5.54 -3.94 18.00
N HIS A 171 5.45 -2.73 18.53
CA HIS A 171 4.94 -1.56 17.85
C HIS A 171 6.03 -0.50 17.77
N TRP A 172 6.16 0.13 16.61
CA TRP A 172 7.16 1.17 16.39
C TRP A 172 6.55 2.35 15.64
N LEU A 173 7.02 3.55 15.98
CA LEU A 173 6.99 4.68 15.06
C LEU A 173 8.29 4.64 14.27
N LEU A 174 8.17 4.64 12.94
CA LEU A 174 9.28 4.70 12.00
C LEU A 174 9.27 6.08 11.34
N ALA A 175 10.44 6.69 11.22
CA ALA A 175 10.64 7.95 10.53
C ALA A 175 11.65 7.77 9.41
N ARG A 176 11.37 8.40 8.27
CA ARG A 176 12.27 8.51 7.12
C ARG A 176 12.52 9.98 6.85
N ARG A 177 13.79 10.36 6.76
CA ARG A 177 14.23 11.73 6.44
C ARG A 177 15.00 11.75 5.13
N SER A 178 14.69 12.73 4.27
CA SER A 178 15.45 12.97 3.04
C SER A 178 16.87 13.47 3.36
N ILE A 179 17.85 12.99 2.59
CA ILE A 179 19.26 13.42 2.73
C ILE A 179 19.44 14.83 2.16
N SER A 180 18.81 15.13 1.02
CA SER A 180 18.94 16.43 0.34
C SER A 180 18.04 17.51 0.94
N ARG A 181 16.93 17.10 1.58
CA ARG A 181 15.96 18.01 2.22
C ARG A 181 15.60 17.49 3.61
N PRO A 182 16.45 17.71 4.64
CA PRO A 182 16.28 17.12 5.96
C PRO A 182 14.98 17.47 6.70
N ASP A 183 14.29 18.52 6.26
CA ASP A 183 12.96 18.95 6.69
C ASP A 183 11.83 18.08 6.13
N GLU A 184 12.10 17.29 5.09
CA GLU A 184 11.15 16.33 4.52
C GLU A 184 11.21 14.99 5.25
N LEU A 185 10.26 14.82 6.17
CA LEU A 185 10.04 13.59 6.90
C LEU A 185 8.78 12.85 6.44
N ALA A 186 8.84 11.53 6.47
CA ALA A 186 7.70 10.63 6.38
C ALA A 186 7.63 9.75 7.62
N PHE A 187 6.41 9.49 8.10
CA PHE A 187 6.14 8.77 9.33
C PHE A 187 5.35 7.50 9.05
N TYR A 188 5.60 6.44 9.81
CA TYR A 188 4.92 5.17 9.66
C TYR A 188 4.62 4.55 11.01
N LEU A 189 3.42 3.99 11.15
CA LEU A 189 3.05 3.15 12.28
C LEU A 189 3.29 1.69 11.91
N CYS A 190 4.05 1.01 12.75
CA CYS A 190 4.50 -0.35 12.52
C CYS A 190 3.98 -1.29 13.60
N TYR A 191 3.56 -2.48 13.19
CA TYR A 191 3.29 -3.63 14.04
C TYR A 191 3.90 -4.86 13.40
N GLY A 192 4.59 -5.70 14.16
CA GLY A 192 5.15 -6.93 13.59
C GLY A 192 6.02 -7.73 14.55
N PRO A 193 6.79 -8.72 14.06
CA PRO A 193 7.67 -9.53 14.89
C PRO A 193 8.64 -8.65 15.67
N ARG A 194 8.79 -8.86 16.99
CA ARG A 194 9.68 -8.05 17.85
C ARG A 194 11.14 -8.01 17.37
N ARG A 195 11.56 -9.06 16.64
CA ARG A 195 12.89 -9.17 16.02
C ARG A 195 13.08 -8.35 14.75
N ALA A 196 12.03 -7.73 14.20
CA ALA A 196 12.12 -6.91 13.00
C ALA A 196 13.14 -5.80 13.22
N THR A 197 14.08 -5.69 12.28
CA THR A 197 15.16 -4.70 12.32
C THR A 197 14.71 -3.38 11.70
N LEU A 198 15.48 -2.32 11.89
CA LEU A 198 15.25 -1.05 11.18
C LEU A 198 15.30 -1.26 9.65
N LEU A 199 16.21 -2.11 9.17
CA LEU A 199 16.36 -2.43 7.76
C LEU A 199 15.11 -3.15 7.22
N ASP A 200 14.56 -4.11 7.95
CA ASP A 200 13.32 -4.79 7.56
C ASP A 200 12.17 -3.80 7.39
N LEU A 201 11.94 -2.95 8.40
CA LEU A 201 10.87 -1.96 8.39
C LEU A 201 11.04 -0.94 7.25
N ALA A 202 12.26 -0.47 7.02
CA ALA A 202 12.59 0.44 5.93
C ALA A 202 12.36 -0.20 4.54
N TRP A 203 12.70 -1.49 4.37
CA TRP A 203 12.39 -2.24 3.15
C TRP A 203 10.89 -2.37 2.90
N ILE A 204 10.09 -2.69 3.93
CA ILE A 204 8.63 -2.80 3.79
C ILE A 204 7.99 -1.44 3.51
N ALA A 205 8.46 -0.38 4.16
CA ALA A 205 8.03 1.00 3.87
C ALA A 205 8.34 1.38 2.42
N GLY A 206 9.53 1.02 1.92
CA GLY A 206 9.93 1.25 0.52
C GLY A 206 9.14 0.40 -0.48
N ALA A 207 8.75 -0.82 -0.11
CA ALA A 207 7.98 -1.73 -0.95
C ALA A 207 6.59 -1.17 -1.35
N ARG A 208 6.08 -0.16 -0.63
CA ARG A 208 4.86 0.57 -0.99
C ARG A 208 4.89 1.07 -2.44
N TRP A 209 6.06 1.46 -2.95
CA TRP A 209 6.22 1.97 -4.32
C TRP A 209 5.80 0.95 -5.40
N ARG A 210 5.83 -0.35 -5.10
CA ARG A 210 5.47 -1.42 -6.05
C ARG A 210 4.04 -1.31 -6.56
N VAL A 211 3.10 -0.75 -5.79
CA VAL A 211 1.73 -0.54 -6.27
C VAL A 211 1.69 0.51 -7.39
N GLU A 212 2.55 1.53 -7.30
CA GLU A 212 2.67 2.57 -8.33
C GLU A 212 3.30 1.99 -9.60
N GLU A 213 4.31 1.14 -9.46
CA GLU A 213 4.90 0.39 -10.58
C GLU A 213 3.88 -0.55 -11.23
N CYS A 214 3.07 -1.26 -10.43
CA CYS A 214 1.96 -2.08 -10.93
C CYS A 214 0.99 -1.23 -11.75
N PHE A 215 0.62 -0.03 -11.27
CA PHE A 215 -0.26 0.85 -12.03
C PHE A 215 0.36 1.32 -13.34
N GLN A 216 1.62 1.74 -13.34
CA GLN A 216 2.31 2.17 -14.56
C GLN A 216 2.37 1.05 -15.59
N GLN A 217 2.80 -0.15 -15.17
CA GLN A 217 2.91 -1.31 -16.04
C GLN A 217 1.53 -1.77 -16.53
N ALA A 218 0.54 -1.89 -15.64
CA ALA A 218 -0.80 -2.37 -16.02
C ALA A 218 -1.51 -1.41 -16.98
N LYS A 219 -1.30 -0.09 -16.87
CA LYS A 219 -1.82 0.87 -17.83
C LYS A 219 -1.12 0.76 -19.18
N ASN A 220 0.20 0.85 -19.18
CA ASN A 220 1.00 0.90 -20.40
C ASN A 220 0.97 -0.42 -21.18
N GLU A 221 0.94 -1.56 -20.49
CA GLU A 221 1.13 -2.88 -21.10
C GLU A 221 -0.17 -3.70 -21.15
N ALA A 222 -1.14 -3.42 -20.28
CA ALA A 222 -2.37 -4.22 -20.17
C ALA A 222 -3.66 -3.39 -20.28
N GLY A 223 -3.55 -2.11 -20.64
CA GLY A 223 -4.70 -1.24 -20.91
C GLY A 223 -5.62 -1.05 -19.72
N LEU A 224 -5.08 -1.03 -18.49
CA LEU A 224 -5.87 -0.91 -17.25
C LEU A 224 -6.80 0.32 -17.27
N ASP A 225 -6.40 1.40 -17.94
CA ASP A 225 -7.19 2.63 -18.14
C ASP A 225 -7.66 2.84 -19.59
N HIS A 226 -7.45 1.88 -20.48
CA HIS A 226 -7.89 1.92 -21.88
C HIS A 226 -9.32 1.36 -22.03
N TYR A 227 -10.29 2.01 -21.40
CA TYR A 227 -11.70 1.61 -21.49
C TYR A 227 -12.67 2.80 -21.51
N GLN A 228 -13.88 2.55 -21.99
CA GLN A 228 -15.01 3.47 -21.90
C GLN A 228 -16.26 2.82 -21.28
N VAL A 229 -16.08 1.69 -20.59
CA VAL A 229 -17.16 0.94 -19.96
C VAL A 229 -17.88 1.77 -18.89
N ARG A 230 -19.20 1.61 -18.79
CA ARG A 230 -20.05 2.39 -17.87
C ARG A 230 -20.88 1.54 -16.93
N SER A 231 -21.00 0.24 -17.17
CA SER A 231 -21.73 -0.67 -16.30
C SER A 231 -20.79 -1.34 -15.30
N PHE A 232 -21.33 -1.67 -14.14
CA PHE A 232 -20.63 -2.31 -13.03
C PHE A 232 -19.94 -3.60 -13.48
N ARG A 233 -20.68 -4.52 -14.11
CA ARG A 233 -20.14 -5.79 -14.60
C ARG A 233 -19.03 -5.59 -15.63
N ALA A 234 -19.21 -4.65 -16.57
CA ALA A 234 -18.20 -4.40 -17.60
C ALA A 234 -16.91 -3.81 -17.01
N TRP A 235 -17.02 -2.95 -16.00
CA TRP A 235 -15.87 -2.44 -15.26
C TRP A 235 -15.11 -3.58 -14.58
N TYR A 236 -15.80 -4.44 -13.81
CA TYR A 236 -15.12 -5.55 -13.14
C TYR A 236 -14.48 -6.49 -14.13
N ALA A 237 -15.14 -6.81 -15.25
CA ALA A 237 -14.60 -7.68 -16.30
C ALA A 237 -13.32 -7.10 -16.91
N HIS A 238 -13.36 -5.87 -17.40
CA HIS A 238 -12.21 -5.18 -18.00
C HIS A 238 -11.02 -5.17 -17.04
N ILE A 239 -11.24 -4.68 -15.82
CA ILE A 239 -10.15 -4.52 -14.86
C ILE A 239 -9.54 -5.87 -14.46
N THR A 240 -10.32 -6.95 -14.29
CA THR A 240 -9.71 -8.28 -14.04
C THR A 240 -8.92 -8.79 -15.23
N LEU A 241 -9.39 -8.60 -16.46
CA LEU A 241 -8.65 -9.06 -17.63
C LEU A 241 -7.34 -8.28 -17.79
N SER A 242 -7.34 -6.97 -17.60
CA SER A 242 -6.13 -6.15 -17.57
C SER A 242 -5.18 -6.56 -16.43
N MET A 243 -5.71 -6.82 -15.24
CA MET A 243 -4.89 -7.32 -14.11
C MET A 243 -4.28 -8.69 -14.38
N LEU A 244 -5.04 -9.61 -14.99
CA LEU A 244 -4.57 -10.94 -15.36
C LEU A 244 -3.45 -10.85 -16.41
N ALA A 245 -3.64 -10.05 -17.45
CA ALA A 245 -2.62 -9.82 -18.47
C ALA A 245 -1.34 -9.22 -17.86
N HIS A 246 -1.48 -8.21 -16.99
CA HIS A 246 -0.35 -7.63 -16.27
C HIS A 246 0.36 -8.66 -15.37
N ALA A 247 -0.38 -9.48 -14.62
CA ALA A 247 0.21 -10.53 -13.79
C ALA A 247 0.96 -11.57 -14.64
N TRP A 248 0.42 -11.96 -15.80
CA TRP A 248 1.08 -12.84 -16.74
C TRP A 248 2.41 -12.26 -17.25
N LEU A 249 2.44 -10.98 -17.61
CA LEU A 249 3.65 -10.28 -18.03
C LEU A 249 4.69 -10.17 -16.90
N ALA A 250 4.25 -9.89 -15.66
CA ALA A 250 5.13 -9.83 -14.50
C ALA A 250 5.79 -11.19 -14.21
N VAL A 251 5.01 -12.28 -14.28
CA VAL A 251 5.53 -13.65 -14.08
C VAL A 251 6.45 -14.05 -15.23
N SER A 252 6.07 -13.77 -16.47
CA SER A 252 6.87 -14.11 -17.66
C SER A 252 8.23 -13.43 -17.63
N ARG A 253 8.29 -12.14 -17.26
CA ARG A 253 9.56 -11.41 -17.08
C ARG A 253 10.43 -12.06 -16.00
N CYS A 254 9.85 -12.40 -14.85
CA CYS A 254 10.58 -13.07 -13.77
C CYS A 254 11.19 -14.41 -14.21
N LEU A 255 10.46 -15.19 -15.02
CA LEU A 255 10.94 -16.47 -15.53
C LEU A 255 12.02 -16.29 -16.60
N ALA A 256 11.87 -15.31 -17.49
CA ALA A 256 12.87 -15.01 -18.53
C ALA A 256 14.21 -14.57 -17.94
N THR A 257 14.23 -13.71 -16.90
CA THR A 257 15.47 -13.29 -16.22
C THR A 257 16.20 -14.45 -15.54
N LYS A 258 15.51 -15.55 -15.21
CA LYS A 258 16.15 -16.76 -14.68
C LYS A 258 16.74 -17.66 -15.76
N GLY A 259 16.32 -17.50 -17.01
CA GLY A 259 16.69 -18.34 -18.14
C GLY A 259 17.92 -17.88 -18.91
N GLU A 260 18.51 -16.73 -18.60
CA GLU A 260 19.80 -16.30 -19.17
C GLU A 260 20.95 -17.02 -18.44
N PRO A 261 21.69 -17.95 -19.09
CA PRO A 261 22.99 -18.36 -18.58
C PRO A 261 23.93 -17.15 -18.62
N ALA A 262 24.67 -16.93 -17.53
CA ALA A 262 25.73 -15.95 -17.50
C ALA A 262 26.64 -16.14 -18.72
N THR A 263 26.71 -15.14 -19.60
CA THR A 263 27.65 -15.10 -20.70
C THR A 263 29.04 -15.11 -20.09
N THR A 264 29.65 -16.29 -19.96
CA THR A 264 31.08 -16.44 -19.73
C THR A 264 31.80 -15.96 -20.98
N SER A 265 32.01 -14.65 -21.06
CA SER A 265 33.06 -14.08 -21.92
C SER A 265 34.40 -14.32 -21.21
N ARG A 266 35.02 -15.47 -21.50
CA ARG A 266 36.45 -15.70 -21.33
C ARG A 266 37.08 -15.83 -22.72
N ALA A 267 37.82 -14.81 -23.12
CA ALA A 267 39.17 -14.85 -23.70
C ALA A 267 39.55 -13.42 -24.06
#